data_AF-A0AAU8I7Z2-F1
#
_entry.id   AF-A0AAU8I7Z2-F1
#
_cell.length_a   1.000
_cell.length_b   1.000
_cell.length_c   1.000
_cell.angle_alpha   90.00
_cell.angle_beta   90.00
_cell.angle_gamma   90.00
#
_symmetry.space_group_name_H-M   'P 1'
#
loop_
_entity.id
_entity.type
_entity.pdbx_description
1 polymer ?
#
loop_
_entity_poly.entity_id
_entity_poly.type
_entity_poly.pdbx_seq_one_letter_code
_entity_poly.pdbx_strand_id
1 'polypeptide(L)'
;MRIALVIVVAVASLWLLAAGSTTAPTGRQEPIKIASISIHYTYMGWGYVDEVFHLVPARNGMGFVMRWTDEDGVRHAEQRVATDKVTALFAAARAPRIDRATGLGVLQQRAMAPATIARIRNALFVDRDCSPLQQRQLRAVQVNGDGVRDALEQLYRQTMPWTDDSPSMTVRIVPERGAPLVFHSQSQKPFMLAWIRGMPVGRKDEEMDGQKATWSLPFTDALVEILPALSPARKRLAREQLVRVLARNLERRSPLACSQDRGNAHARS
;
A
#
# COMPACT_ATOMS: atom_id res chain seq x y z
N MET A 1 -17.18 -29.43 -74.40
CA MET A 1 -17.07 -27.95 -74.44
C MET A 1 -16.50 -27.52 -73.09
N ARG A 2 -15.17 -27.37 -72.89
CA ARG A 2 -14.33 -26.16 -73.16
C ARG A 2 -15.10 -24.88 -72.77
N ILE A 3 -14.69 -24.10 -71.77
CA ILE A 3 -13.69 -23.01 -71.91
C ILE A 3 -13.26 -22.44 -70.52
N ALA A 4 -11.93 -22.28 -70.36
CA ALA A 4 -11.14 -21.22 -69.68
C ALA A 4 -11.16 -21.05 -68.13
N LEU A 5 -10.15 -20.45 -67.47
CA LEU A 5 -9.09 -19.48 -67.85
C LEU A 5 -7.99 -19.55 -66.75
N VAL A 6 -6.73 -19.94 -67.04
CA VAL A 6 -5.50 -19.14 -67.29
C VAL A 6 -5.10 -18.11 -66.21
N ILE A 7 -3.84 -18.26 -65.76
CA ILE A 7 -3.06 -17.56 -64.72
C ILE A 7 -2.29 -16.36 -65.34
N VAL A 8 -1.57 -15.62 -64.47
CA VAL A 8 -0.42 -14.68 -64.66
C VAL A 8 -0.83 -13.21 -64.90
N VAL A 9 -0.26 -12.12 -64.33
CA VAL A 9 1.10 -11.75 -63.88
C VAL A 9 1.06 -10.60 -62.85
N ALA A 10 2.13 -10.53 -62.05
CA ALA A 10 2.54 -9.54 -61.06
C ALA A 10 2.62 -8.06 -61.49
N VAL A 11 2.51 -7.17 -60.49
CA VAL A 11 3.14 -5.84 -60.51
C VAL A 11 3.77 -5.57 -59.13
N ALA A 12 5.10 -5.46 -59.13
CA ALA A 12 5.89 -4.94 -58.02
C ALA A 12 5.78 -3.42 -57.97
N SER A 13 5.70 -2.84 -56.78
CA SER A 13 5.94 -1.41 -56.59
C SER A 13 6.75 -1.19 -55.32
N LEU A 14 8.00 -0.82 -55.60
CA LEU A 14 9.06 -0.37 -54.75
C LEU A 14 8.62 0.91 -54.01
N TRP A 15 8.66 0.90 -52.67
CA TRP A 15 8.73 2.13 -51.88
C TRP A 15 9.85 1.98 -50.86
N LEU A 16 11.04 2.46 -51.25
CA LEU A 16 12.09 2.84 -50.32
C LEU A 16 11.72 4.22 -49.74
N LEU A 17 11.44 4.27 -48.44
CA LEU A 17 11.61 5.49 -47.66
C LEU A 17 12.54 5.19 -46.50
N ALA A 18 13.74 5.75 -46.61
CA ALA A 18 14.77 5.76 -45.61
C ALA A 18 14.27 6.48 -44.35
N ALA A 19 13.80 5.72 -43.37
CA ALA A 19 13.68 6.20 -42.00
C ALA A 19 15.08 6.25 -41.39
N GLY A 20 15.78 7.36 -41.63
CA GLY A 20 17.00 7.70 -40.91
C GLY A 20 16.71 7.66 -39.42
N SER A 21 17.25 6.64 -38.75
CA SER A 21 17.16 6.46 -37.31
C SER A 21 18.02 7.54 -36.65
N THR A 22 17.45 8.72 -36.46
CA THR A 22 17.99 9.72 -35.54
C THR A 22 17.81 9.17 -34.14
N THR A 23 18.75 8.31 -33.74
CA THR A 23 18.98 7.95 -32.35
C THR A 23 19.36 9.24 -31.64
N ALA A 24 18.38 9.86 -30.98
CA ALA A 24 18.65 10.92 -30.03
C ALA A 24 19.71 10.39 -29.05
N PRO A 25 20.75 11.17 -28.73
CA PRO A 25 21.74 10.73 -27.76
C PRO A 25 21.01 10.51 -26.44
N THR A 26 20.91 9.25 -26.02
CA THR A 26 20.51 8.87 -24.68
C THR A 26 21.59 9.41 -23.75
N GLY A 27 21.46 10.69 -23.38
CA GLY A 27 22.27 11.27 -22.33
C GLY A 27 22.10 10.38 -21.12
N ARG A 28 23.16 9.66 -20.75
CA ARG A 28 23.27 8.99 -19.45
C ARG A 28 23.11 10.10 -18.40
N GLN A 29 21.88 10.36 -17.98
CA GLN A 29 21.66 11.12 -16.75
C GLN A 29 22.35 10.31 -15.66
N GLU A 30 23.34 10.92 -15.01
CA GLU A 30 23.95 10.31 -13.83
C GLU A 30 22.82 9.89 -12.87
N PRO A 31 22.88 8.67 -12.31
CA PRO A 31 21.88 8.24 -11.34
C PRO A 31 21.85 9.25 -10.21
N ILE A 32 20.67 9.81 -9.95
CA ILE A 32 20.50 10.81 -8.90
C ILE A 32 20.86 10.17 -7.58
N LYS A 33 21.86 10.75 -6.92
CA LYS A 33 22.32 10.34 -5.60
C LYS A 33 21.47 10.99 -4.51
N ILE A 34 21.25 10.26 -3.43
CA ILE A 34 20.41 10.67 -2.32
C ILE A 34 21.31 11.04 -1.15
N ALA A 35 21.23 12.29 -0.68
CA ALA A 35 22.04 12.78 0.43
C ALA A 35 21.52 12.26 1.78
N SER A 36 20.20 12.29 1.97
CA SER A 36 19.58 11.74 3.18
C SER A 36 18.10 11.46 3.01
N ILE A 37 17.56 10.58 3.87
CA ILE A 37 16.13 10.38 4.05
C ILE A 37 15.82 10.51 5.54
N SER A 38 14.76 11.24 5.87
CA SER A 38 14.22 11.31 7.23
C SER A 38 12.76 10.90 7.22
N ILE A 39 12.38 10.04 8.16
CA ILE A 39 11.01 9.60 8.36
C ILE A 39 10.66 9.90 9.82
N HIS A 40 9.53 10.52 10.05
CA HIS A 40 8.98 10.76 11.37
C HIS A 40 7.60 10.14 11.43
N TYR A 41 7.40 9.21 12.35
CA TYR A 41 6.11 8.58 12.60
C TYR A 41 5.68 8.86 14.02
N THR A 42 4.45 9.33 14.18
CA THR A 42 3.80 9.50 15.48
C THR A 42 2.45 8.82 15.46
N TYR A 43 2.04 8.31 16.61
CA TYR A 43 0.69 7.82 16.84
C TYR A 43 0.24 8.25 18.24
N MET A 44 -0.96 8.82 18.31
CA MET A 44 -1.64 9.15 19.56
C MET A 44 -3.01 8.47 19.57
N GLY A 45 -3.36 7.81 20.68
CA GLY A 45 -4.59 7.05 20.82
C GLY A 45 -4.61 6.26 22.13
N TRP A 46 -4.86 4.95 22.04
CA TRP A 46 -4.73 4.01 23.19
C TRP A 46 -3.29 3.75 23.64
N GLY A 47 -2.33 4.41 22.99
CA GLY A 47 -0.92 4.41 23.33
C GLY A 47 -0.25 5.59 22.66
N TYR A 48 1.04 5.70 22.91
CA TYR A 48 1.90 6.65 22.22
C TYR A 48 2.92 5.87 21.39
N VAL A 49 3.34 6.47 20.28
CA VAL A 49 4.52 6.06 19.52
C VAL A 49 5.11 7.34 18.95
N ASP A 50 6.41 7.49 19.06
CA ASP A 50 7.19 8.46 18.31
C ASP A 50 8.46 7.77 17.78
N GLU A 51 8.60 7.69 16.45
CA GLU A 51 9.76 7.07 15.82
C GLU A 51 10.36 8.03 14.80
N VAL A 52 11.65 8.30 14.96
CA VAL A 52 12.43 9.13 14.02
C VAL A 52 13.51 8.28 13.38
N PHE A 53 13.47 8.18 12.06
CA PHE A 53 14.43 7.42 11.25
C PHE A 53 15.24 8.38 10.40
N HIS A 54 16.54 8.17 10.34
CA HIS A 54 17.44 8.93 9.50
C HIS A 54 18.39 8.00 8.75
N LEU A 55 18.33 8.05 7.42
CA LEU A 55 19.17 7.28 6.51
C LEU A 55 20.15 8.21 5.79
N VAL A 56 21.41 7.81 5.74
CA VAL A 56 22.48 8.49 4.99
C VAL A 56 23.33 7.47 4.22
N PRO A 57 23.96 7.85 3.10
CA PRO A 57 24.89 6.97 2.41
C PRO A 57 25.96 6.41 3.34
N ALA A 58 26.25 5.12 3.23
CA ALA A 58 27.31 4.49 4.00
C ALA A 58 28.69 5.04 3.57
N ARG A 59 29.62 5.22 4.52
CA ARG A 59 30.97 5.77 4.23
C ARG A 59 31.77 4.94 3.22
N ASN A 60 31.51 3.64 3.15
CA ASN A 60 32.15 2.73 2.20
C ASN A 60 31.50 2.75 0.81
N GLY A 61 30.51 3.62 0.57
CA GLY A 61 29.77 3.73 -0.69
C GLY A 61 28.80 2.58 -0.95
N MET A 62 28.67 1.62 -0.04
CA MET A 62 27.82 0.44 -0.20
C MET A 62 26.54 0.58 0.62
N GLY A 63 25.47 1.06 -0.01
CA GLY A 63 24.16 1.19 0.61
C GLY A 63 24.01 2.41 1.49
N PHE A 64 23.05 2.32 2.41
CA PHE A 64 22.70 3.36 3.36
C PHE A 64 22.79 2.81 4.78
N VAL A 65 23.13 3.68 5.72
CA VAL A 65 23.06 3.40 7.16
C VAL A 65 21.86 4.14 7.71
N MET A 66 20.99 3.41 8.39
CA MET A 66 19.86 3.96 9.13
C MET A 66 20.19 4.03 10.61
N ARG A 67 19.91 5.19 11.20
CA ARG A 67 19.84 5.43 12.63
C ARG A 67 18.42 5.81 12.98
N TRP A 68 17.96 5.38 14.14
CA TRP A 68 16.60 5.67 14.56
C TRP A 68 16.45 5.69 16.08
N THR A 69 15.46 6.46 16.52
CA THR A 69 15.05 6.61 17.92
C THR A 69 13.58 6.29 18.06
N ASP A 70 13.20 5.73 19.21
CA ASP A 70 11.82 5.52 19.61
C ASP A 70 11.30 6.64 20.52
N GLU A 71 10.14 6.41 21.15
CA GLU A 71 9.41 7.38 21.95
C GLU A 71 10.14 7.84 23.21
N ASP A 72 10.99 6.97 23.75
CA ASP A 72 11.85 7.26 24.91
C ASP A 72 13.15 7.96 24.48
N GLY A 73 13.31 8.24 23.18
CA GLY A 73 14.54 8.76 22.59
C GLY A 73 15.67 7.73 22.56
N VAL A 74 15.38 6.45 22.80
CA VAL A 74 16.38 5.40 22.85
C VAL A 74 16.91 5.17 21.44
N ARG A 75 18.23 5.28 21.29
CA ARG A 75 18.92 5.01 20.03
C ARG A 75 19.06 3.52 19.84
N HIS A 76 18.54 3.04 18.73
CA HIS A 76 18.66 1.65 18.31
C HIS A 76 19.95 1.41 17.51
N ALA A 77 20.33 0.14 17.38
CA ALA A 77 21.48 -0.27 16.58
C ALA A 77 21.35 0.18 15.12
N GLU A 78 22.48 0.53 14.51
CA GLU A 78 22.52 0.92 13.10
C GLU A 78 22.06 -0.23 12.19
N GLN A 79 21.16 0.06 11.26
CA GLN A 79 20.69 -0.91 10.27
C GLN A 79 21.23 -0.54 8.89
N ARG A 80 21.80 -1.50 8.18
CA ARG A 80 22.15 -1.33 6.76
C ARG A 80 20.91 -1.47 5.89
N VAL A 81 20.74 -0.56 4.96
CA VAL A 81 19.67 -0.57 3.95
C VAL A 81 20.31 -0.62 2.57
N ALA A 82 19.86 -1.55 1.74
CA ALA A 82 20.43 -1.74 0.41
C ALA A 82 20.07 -0.57 -0.54
N THR A 83 20.99 -0.23 -1.45
CA THR A 83 20.86 0.90 -2.38
C THR A 83 19.61 0.78 -3.27
N ASP A 84 19.27 -0.44 -3.70
CA ASP A 84 18.11 -0.72 -4.54
C ASP A 84 16.80 -0.34 -3.84
N LYS A 85 16.68 -0.62 -2.54
CA LYS A 85 15.48 -0.29 -1.75
C LYS A 85 15.30 1.23 -1.59
N VAL A 86 16.39 1.94 -1.32
CA VAL A 86 16.38 3.40 -1.22
C VAL A 86 16.10 4.04 -2.59
N THR A 87 16.66 3.48 -3.66
CA THR A 87 16.39 3.92 -5.04
C THR A 87 14.93 3.67 -5.44
N ALA A 88 14.35 2.53 -5.06
CA ALA A 88 12.95 2.21 -5.30
C ALA A 88 12.01 3.21 -4.59
N LEU A 89 12.33 3.58 -3.35
CA LEU A 89 11.58 4.62 -2.64
C LEU A 89 11.66 5.97 -3.36
N PHE A 90 12.86 6.38 -3.78
CA PHE A 90 13.03 7.63 -4.50
C PHE A 90 12.32 7.65 -5.86
N ALA A 91 12.36 6.53 -6.59
CA ALA A 91 11.62 6.37 -7.83
C ALA A 91 10.10 6.46 -7.59
N ALA A 92 9.58 5.79 -6.56
CA ALA A 92 8.16 5.83 -6.21
C ALA A 92 7.72 7.24 -5.76
N ALA A 93 8.59 7.98 -5.06
CA ALA A 93 8.34 9.36 -4.67
C ALA A 93 8.25 10.33 -5.87
N ARG A 94 9.07 10.09 -6.91
CA ARG A 94 9.10 10.89 -8.14
C ARG A 94 8.05 10.48 -9.18
N ALA A 95 7.43 9.32 -9.01
CA ALA A 95 6.42 8.83 -9.94
C ALA A 95 5.27 9.83 -10.12
N PRO A 96 4.56 9.77 -11.26
CA PRO A 96 3.33 10.53 -11.46
C PRO A 96 2.35 10.29 -10.32
N ARG A 97 1.56 11.32 -10.00
CA ARG A 97 0.51 11.25 -8.99
C ARG A 97 -0.52 10.20 -9.40
N ILE A 98 -0.88 9.33 -8.47
CA ILE A 98 -1.96 8.34 -8.66
C ILE A 98 -3.21 8.92 -8.01
N ASP A 99 -4.28 9.05 -8.79
CA ASP A 99 -5.58 9.49 -8.27
C ASP A 99 -6.23 8.42 -7.39
N ARG A 100 -7.25 8.83 -6.62
CA ARG A 100 -7.96 7.96 -5.69
C ARG A 100 -8.59 6.74 -6.35
N ALA A 101 -9.26 6.91 -7.49
CA ALA A 101 -9.97 5.83 -8.14
C ALA A 101 -8.98 4.75 -8.60
N THR A 102 -7.89 5.16 -9.23
CA THR A 102 -6.80 4.27 -9.66
C THR A 102 -6.15 3.57 -8.47
N GLY A 103 -5.82 4.31 -7.40
CA GLY A 103 -5.22 3.74 -6.20
C GLY A 103 -6.12 2.75 -5.47
N LEU A 104 -7.42 3.06 -5.36
CA LEU A 104 -8.41 2.14 -4.79
C LEU A 104 -8.61 0.89 -5.65
N GLY A 105 -8.53 1.00 -6.98
CA GLY A 105 -8.57 -0.16 -7.87
C GLY A 105 -7.43 -1.14 -7.59
N VAL A 106 -6.20 -0.64 -7.42
CA VAL A 106 -5.04 -1.47 -7.05
C VAL A 106 -5.21 -2.06 -5.65
N LEU A 107 -5.71 -1.27 -4.69
CA LEU A 107 -5.97 -1.74 -3.33
C LEU A 107 -7.02 -2.85 -3.30
N GLN A 108 -8.09 -2.72 -4.09
CA GLN A 108 -9.13 -3.73 -4.25
C GLN A 108 -8.54 -5.02 -4.81
N GLN A 109 -7.72 -4.95 -5.87
CA GLN A 109 -7.02 -6.13 -6.39
C GLN A 109 -6.17 -6.82 -5.31
N ARG A 110 -5.45 -6.03 -4.49
CA ARG A 110 -4.65 -6.57 -3.36
C ARG A 110 -5.50 -7.20 -2.28
N ALA A 111 -6.66 -6.64 -1.96
CA ALA A 111 -7.58 -7.21 -0.97
C ALA A 111 -8.19 -8.53 -1.47
N MET A 112 -8.55 -8.56 -2.75
CA MET A 112 -9.21 -9.68 -3.41
C MET A 112 -8.28 -10.82 -3.80
N ALA A 113 -6.96 -10.64 -3.72
CA ALA A 113 -6.00 -11.71 -3.99
C ALA A 113 -6.25 -12.92 -3.07
N PRO A 114 -6.22 -14.17 -3.59
CA PRO A 114 -6.59 -15.37 -2.82
C PRO A 114 -5.85 -15.51 -1.49
N ALA A 115 -4.55 -15.19 -1.47
CA ALA A 115 -3.73 -15.26 -0.27
C ALA A 115 -4.18 -14.27 0.83
N THR A 116 -4.65 -13.08 0.47
CA THR A 116 -5.18 -12.12 1.46
C THR A 116 -6.60 -12.43 1.87
N ILE A 117 -7.46 -12.91 0.96
CA ILE A 117 -8.78 -13.45 1.34
C ILE A 117 -8.63 -14.55 2.40
N ALA A 118 -7.70 -15.49 2.20
CA ALA A 118 -7.39 -16.53 3.17
C ALA A 118 -6.89 -15.96 4.51
N ARG A 119 -6.04 -14.93 4.49
CA ARG A 119 -5.59 -14.25 5.72
C ARG A 119 -6.72 -13.52 6.45
N ILE A 120 -7.61 -12.82 5.73
CA ILE A 120 -8.79 -12.16 6.31
C ILE A 120 -9.68 -13.20 6.99
N ARG A 121 -9.95 -14.31 6.29
CA ARG A 121 -10.73 -15.44 6.82
C ARG A 121 -10.15 -15.98 8.12
N ASN A 122 -8.83 -16.15 8.19
CA ASN A 122 -8.17 -16.67 9.39
C ASN A 122 -8.08 -15.66 10.53
N ALA A 123 -8.13 -14.36 10.21
CA ALA A 123 -8.13 -13.27 11.19
C ALA A 123 -9.51 -13.03 11.81
N LEU A 124 -10.58 -13.59 11.24
CA LEU A 124 -11.92 -13.49 11.82
C LEU A 124 -12.01 -14.19 13.17
N PHE A 125 -12.48 -13.45 14.16
CA PHE A 125 -12.96 -13.99 15.42
C PHE A 125 -14.24 -14.79 15.19
N VAL A 126 -14.26 -16.01 15.72
CA VAL A 126 -15.44 -16.86 15.80
C VAL A 126 -15.55 -17.33 17.23
N ASP A 127 -16.77 -17.46 17.73
CA ASP A 127 -17.02 -17.97 19.07
C ASP A 127 -16.27 -19.30 19.30
N ARG A 128 -15.67 -19.42 20.50
CA ARG A 128 -14.93 -20.61 20.92
C ARG A 128 -15.83 -21.82 21.10
N ASP A 129 -17.13 -21.59 21.32
CA ASP A 129 -18.13 -22.66 21.48
C ASP A 129 -18.42 -23.40 20.16
N CYS A 130 -17.98 -22.85 19.03
CA CYS A 130 -18.07 -23.49 17.73
C CYS A 130 -17.04 -24.62 17.57
N SER A 131 -17.44 -25.78 17.04
CA SER A 131 -16.49 -26.81 16.60
C SER A 131 -15.55 -26.27 15.50
N PRO A 132 -14.33 -26.82 15.34
CA PRO A 132 -13.40 -26.36 14.31
C PRO A 132 -13.96 -26.38 12.88
N LEU A 133 -14.86 -27.33 12.58
CA LEU A 133 -15.53 -27.43 11.27
C LEU A 133 -16.55 -26.30 11.09
N GLN A 134 -17.38 -26.03 12.11
CA GLN A 134 -18.32 -24.91 12.10
C GLN A 134 -17.60 -23.56 11.97
N GLN A 135 -16.49 -23.37 12.70
CA GLN A 135 -15.68 -22.16 12.58
C GLN A 135 -15.18 -21.95 11.14
N ARG A 136 -14.69 -23.01 10.48
CA ARG A 136 -14.25 -22.94 9.08
C ARG A 136 -15.39 -22.57 8.14
N GLN A 137 -16.57 -23.17 8.32
CA GLN A 137 -17.76 -22.89 7.50
C GLN A 137 -18.25 -21.45 7.67
N LEU A 138 -18.40 -20.99 8.91
CA LEU A 138 -18.84 -19.62 9.23
C LEU A 138 -17.89 -18.57 8.63
N ARG A 139 -16.57 -18.78 8.78
CA ARG A 139 -15.56 -17.90 8.16
C ARG A 139 -15.61 -17.93 6.64
N ALA A 140 -15.88 -19.08 6.03
CA ALA A 140 -15.99 -19.20 4.57
C ALA A 140 -17.22 -18.47 4.02
N VAL A 141 -18.35 -18.51 4.73
CA VAL A 141 -19.57 -17.78 4.35
C VAL A 141 -19.38 -16.26 4.45
N GLN A 142 -18.74 -15.79 5.52
CA GLN A 142 -18.56 -14.35 5.76
C GLN A 142 -17.50 -13.70 4.87
N VAL A 143 -16.39 -14.39 4.58
CA VAL A 143 -15.33 -13.88 3.69
C VAL A 143 -15.53 -14.41 2.29
N ASN A 144 -16.49 -13.79 1.61
CA ASN A 144 -16.65 -13.90 0.16
C ASN A 144 -16.10 -12.63 -0.53
N GLY A 145 -15.87 -12.73 -1.83
CA GLY A 145 -15.23 -11.66 -2.60
C GLY A 145 -16.02 -10.35 -2.61
N ASP A 146 -17.35 -10.41 -2.71
CA ASP A 146 -18.18 -9.20 -2.74
C ASP A 146 -18.24 -8.53 -1.36
N GLY A 147 -18.34 -9.31 -0.28
CA GLY A 147 -18.29 -8.78 1.09
C GLY A 147 -16.96 -8.07 1.41
N VAL A 148 -15.84 -8.59 0.93
CA VAL A 148 -14.53 -7.92 1.08
C VAL A 148 -14.47 -6.62 0.27
N ARG A 149 -15.02 -6.61 -0.94
CA ARG A 149 -15.13 -5.41 -1.78
C ARG A 149 -15.95 -4.32 -1.10
N ASP A 150 -17.14 -4.68 -0.61
CA ASP A 150 -18.05 -3.75 0.05
C ASP A 150 -17.48 -3.24 1.38
N ALA A 151 -16.75 -4.08 2.12
CA ALA A 151 -16.06 -3.69 3.34
C ALA A 151 -14.93 -2.70 3.07
N LEU A 152 -14.16 -2.91 1.99
CA LEU A 152 -13.10 -2.01 1.57
C LEU A 152 -13.66 -0.67 1.08
N GLU A 153 -14.71 -0.71 0.26
CA GLU A 153 -15.34 0.49 -0.25
C GLU A 153 -15.91 1.36 0.89
N GLN A 154 -16.64 0.74 1.83
CA GLN A 154 -17.15 1.48 2.98
C GLN A 154 -16.01 2.07 3.83
N LEU A 155 -14.94 1.31 4.07
CA LEU A 155 -13.77 1.78 4.82
C LEU A 155 -13.19 3.06 4.22
N TYR A 156 -13.08 3.13 2.90
CA TYR A 156 -12.52 4.30 2.23
C TYR A 156 -13.53 5.40 1.94
N ARG A 157 -14.84 5.12 1.93
CA ARG A 157 -15.92 6.13 1.88
C ARG A 157 -16.13 6.85 3.21
N GLN A 158 -15.89 6.19 4.34
CA GLN A 158 -16.03 6.81 5.67
C GLN A 158 -15.05 7.99 5.83
N THR A 159 -15.59 9.15 6.20
CA THR A 159 -14.83 10.38 6.47
C THR A 159 -14.70 10.68 7.96
N MET A 160 -15.53 10.05 8.81
CA MET A 160 -15.43 10.24 10.26
C MET A 160 -14.16 9.54 10.78
N PRO A 161 -13.19 10.31 11.33
CA PRO A 161 -12.04 9.71 11.97
C PRO A 161 -12.46 8.94 13.22
N TRP A 162 -11.90 7.76 13.42
CA TRP A 162 -11.90 7.06 14.70
C TRP A 162 -11.22 7.94 15.73
N THR A 163 -11.90 8.21 16.85
CA THR A 163 -11.46 9.16 17.87
C THR A 163 -10.10 8.79 18.48
N ASP A 164 -9.75 7.49 18.46
CA ASP A 164 -8.61 6.96 19.22
C ASP A 164 -7.48 6.43 18.32
N ASP A 165 -7.46 6.81 17.04
CA ASP A 165 -6.38 6.47 16.10
C ASP A 165 -5.86 7.76 15.45
N SER A 166 -4.87 8.44 16.01
CA SER A 166 -4.31 9.67 15.41
C SER A 166 -2.87 9.45 14.92
N PRO A 167 -2.66 8.72 13.81
CA PRO A 167 -1.35 8.55 13.24
C PRO A 167 -0.93 9.79 12.45
N SER A 168 0.36 10.04 12.37
CA SER A 168 0.97 11.02 11.47
C SER A 168 2.32 10.51 11.02
N MET A 169 2.59 10.52 9.72
CA MET A 169 3.88 10.17 9.17
C MET A 169 4.35 11.25 8.21
N THR A 170 5.59 11.69 8.34
CA THR A 170 6.26 12.59 7.40
C THR A 170 7.50 11.90 6.85
N VAL A 171 7.68 11.95 5.53
CA VAL A 171 8.83 11.41 4.81
C VAL A 171 9.49 12.55 4.05
N ARG A 172 10.77 12.78 4.29
CA ARG A 172 11.58 13.77 3.60
C ARG A 172 12.75 13.08 2.93
N ILE A 173 12.84 13.18 1.61
CA ILE A 173 13.95 12.66 0.80
C ILE A 173 14.72 13.84 0.25
N VAL A 174 16.00 13.95 0.62
CA VAL A 174 16.91 15.00 0.17
C VAL A 174 17.86 14.41 -0.86
N PRO A 175 17.69 14.71 -2.17
CA PRO A 175 18.68 14.35 -3.16
C PRO A 175 19.95 15.20 -2.99
N GLU A 176 21.10 14.72 -3.46
CA GLU A 176 22.34 15.52 -3.49
C GLU A 176 22.21 16.76 -4.39
N ARG A 177 21.35 16.67 -5.41
CA ARG A 177 21.02 17.77 -6.33
C ARG A 177 19.52 17.85 -6.54
N GLY A 178 18.98 19.07 -6.53
CA GLY A 178 17.55 19.33 -6.73
C GLY A 178 16.78 19.57 -5.44
N ALA A 179 15.47 19.77 -5.58
CA ALA A 179 14.60 20.08 -4.45
C ALA A 179 14.30 18.84 -3.59
N PRO A 180 14.23 18.97 -2.25
CA PRO A 180 13.74 17.92 -1.38
C PRO A 180 12.31 17.50 -1.73
N LEU A 181 12.05 16.21 -1.67
CA LEU A 181 10.71 15.65 -1.78
C LEU A 181 10.17 15.44 -0.36
N VAL A 182 9.00 16.00 -0.08
CA VAL A 182 8.34 15.84 1.22
C VAL A 182 6.95 15.26 0.98
N PHE A 183 6.63 14.22 1.74
CA PHE A 183 5.31 13.62 1.79
C PHE A 183 4.86 13.50 3.23
N HIS A 184 3.58 13.68 3.49
CA HIS A 184 3.01 13.38 4.80
C HIS A 184 1.65 12.69 4.67
N SER A 185 1.26 11.99 5.72
CA SER A 185 -0.07 11.41 5.83
C SER A 185 -0.49 11.33 7.29
N GLN A 186 -1.78 11.60 7.53
CA GLN A 186 -2.43 11.42 8.82
C GLN A 186 -3.58 10.39 8.75
N SER A 187 -3.60 9.60 7.68
CA SER A 187 -4.70 8.69 7.41
C SER A 187 -4.75 7.55 8.41
N GLN A 188 -5.94 7.34 8.97
CA GLN A 188 -6.26 6.20 9.83
C GLN A 188 -6.43 4.88 9.06
N LYS A 189 -6.49 4.96 7.73
CA LYS A 189 -6.79 3.82 6.88
C LYS A 189 -5.50 3.01 6.61
N PRO A 190 -5.63 1.74 6.21
CA PRO A 190 -4.48 0.92 5.82
C PRO A 190 -3.56 1.65 4.83
N PHE A 191 -2.25 1.36 4.92
CA PHE A 191 -1.20 1.97 4.09
C PHE A 191 -1.03 3.48 4.26
N MET A 192 -1.77 4.11 5.18
CA MET A 192 -1.81 5.56 5.39
C MET A 192 -2.08 6.34 4.10
N LEU A 193 -2.94 5.83 3.21
CA LEU A 193 -3.32 6.56 1.99
C LEU A 193 -4.40 7.62 2.30
N ALA A 194 -4.38 8.79 1.66
CA ALA A 194 -3.40 9.27 0.67
C ALA A 194 -2.12 9.85 1.29
N TRP A 195 -1.05 9.96 0.48
CA TRP A 195 0.13 10.74 0.82
C TRP A 195 0.05 12.13 0.18
N ILE A 196 0.27 13.17 0.98
CA ILE A 196 0.20 14.56 0.53
C ILE A 196 1.60 15.12 0.28
N ARG A 197 1.83 15.72 -0.89
CA ARG A 197 3.09 16.40 -1.21
C ARG A 197 3.22 17.73 -0.47
N GLY A 198 4.38 17.94 0.16
CA GLY A 198 4.72 19.14 0.91
C GLY A 198 4.78 18.90 2.42
N MET A 199 5.23 19.94 3.15
CA MET A 199 5.19 19.93 4.61
C MET A 199 3.73 19.97 5.09
N PRO A 200 3.39 19.34 6.22
CA PRO A 200 2.08 19.50 6.83
C PRO A 200 1.86 20.98 7.19
N VAL A 201 0.90 21.61 6.52
CA VAL A 201 0.34 22.92 6.86
C VAL A 201 -1.04 22.66 7.47
N GLY A 202 -1.41 23.37 8.53
CA GLY A 202 -2.53 23.00 9.41
C GLY A 202 -3.91 22.75 8.75
N ARG A 203 -4.76 22.10 9.54
CA ARG A 203 -6.11 21.53 9.32
C ARG A 203 -6.27 20.47 8.21
N LYS A 204 -6.98 19.43 8.64
CA LYS A 204 -6.93 18.04 8.19
C LYS A 204 -8.12 17.76 7.26
N ASP A 205 -7.98 16.71 6.45
CA ASP A 205 -9.04 15.99 5.73
C ASP A 205 -9.37 16.44 4.28
N GLU A 206 -9.31 17.73 3.95
CA GLU A 206 -9.63 18.21 2.58
C GLU A 206 -8.55 17.87 1.52
N GLU A 207 -7.34 17.51 1.96
CA GLU A 207 -6.22 17.28 1.05
C GLU A 207 -6.21 15.87 0.42
N MET A 208 -6.95 14.89 0.95
CA MET A 208 -6.87 13.48 0.51
C MET A 208 -7.29 13.24 -0.95
N ASP A 209 -8.16 14.10 -1.49
CA ASP A 209 -8.57 14.13 -2.90
C ASP A 209 -8.03 15.38 -3.63
N GLY A 210 -7.19 16.16 -2.96
CA GLY A 210 -6.63 17.40 -3.47
C GLY A 210 -5.49 17.19 -4.47
N GLN A 211 -5.06 18.27 -5.12
CA GLN A 211 -4.03 18.20 -6.16
C GLN A 211 -2.65 17.73 -5.65
N LYS A 212 -2.42 17.78 -4.34
CA LYS A 212 -1.19 17.34 -3.70
C LYS A 212 -1.24 15.87 -3.25
N ALA A 213 -2.41 15.23 -3.22
CA ALA A 213 -2.57 13.85 -2.79
C ALA A 213 -2.16 12.84 -3.86
N THR A 214 -1.41 11.82 -3.45
CA THR A 214 -1.16 10.63 -4.26
C THR A 214 -1.62 9.39 -3.51
N TRP A 215 -2.37 8.54 -4.20
CA TRP A 215 -2.81 7.23 -3.72
C TRP A 215 -1.82 6.12 -4.12
N SER A 216 -0.52 6.42 -4.02
CA SER A 216 0.56 5.55 -4.47
C SER A 216 0.88 4.45 -3.46
N LEU A 217 0.32 3.25 -3.68
CA LEU A 217 0.75 2.04 -2.97
C LEU A 217 2.24 1.70 -3.16
N PRO A 218 2.86 1.85 -4.35
CA PRO A 218 4.29 1.63 -4.52
C PRO A 218 5.16 2.49 -3.59
N PHE A 219 4.73 3.72 -3.29
CA PHE A 219 5.43 4.58 -2.31
C PHE A 219 5.35 3.99 -0.90
N THR A 220 4.16 3.55 -0.47
CA THR A 220 4.00 2.87 0.82
C THR A 220 4.81 1.57 0.90
N ASP A 221 4.79 0.74 -0.15
CA ASP A 221 5.54 -0.52 -0.16
C ASP A 221 7.05 -0.27 -0.06
N ALA A 222 7.57 0.73 -0.78
CA ALA A 222 8.99 1.08 -0.71
C ALA A 222 9.39 1.60 0.68
N LEU A 223 8.50 2.27 1.40
CA LEU A 223 8.72 2.64 2.81
C LEU A 223 8.80 1.40 3.71
N VAL A 224 7.88 0.45 3.56
CA VAL A 224 7.88 -0.81 4.33
C VAL A 224 9.19 -1.57 4.16
N GLU A 225 9.75 -1.57 2.95
CA GLU A 225 10.98 -2.29 2.63
C GLU A 225 12.23 -1.69 3.28
N ILE A 226 12.26 -0.37 3.52
CA ILE A 226 13.40 0.27 4.20
C ILE A 226 13.24 0.30 5.71
N LEU A 227 12.00 0.31 6.23
CA LEU A 227 11.76 0.43 7.67
C LEU A 227 12.14 -0.87 8.41
N PRO A 228 12.67 -0.79 9.65
CA PRO A 228 13.00 -1.95 10.47
C PRO A 228 11.79 -2.85 10.73
N ALA A 229 12.01 -4.16 10.81
CA ALA A 229 10.94 -5.17 10.84
C ALA A 229 9.97 -5.01 12.02
N LEU A 230 10.47 -4.61 13.19
CA LEU A 230 9.67 -4.52 14.41
C LEU A 230 9.03 -3.14 14.64
N SER A 231 9.33 -2.14 13.80
CA SER A 231 8.86 -0.77 14.01
C SER A 231 7.33 -0.67 13.90
N PRO A 232 6.66 0.01 14.85
CA PRO A 232 5.28 0.46 14.69
C PRO A 232 5.01 1.14 13.35
N ALA A 233 5.90 2.00 12.85
CA ALA A 233 5.77 2.65 11.54
C ALA A 233 5.63 1.62 10.41
N ARG A 234 6.47 0.58 10.38
CA ARG A 234 6.38 -0.49 9.37
C ARG A 234 5.07 -1.26 9.51
N LYS A 235 4.70 -1.65 10.73
CA LYS A 235 3.45 -2.37 11.01
C LYS A 235 2.22 -1.59 10.53
N ARG A 236 2.24 -0.26 10.67
CA ARG A 236 1.17 0.62 10.22
C ARG A 236 0.98 0.62 8.70
N LEU A 237 2.08 0.58 7.97
CA LEU A 237 2.10 0.58 6.51
C LEU A 237 1.93 -0.82 5.90
N ALA A 238 2.08 -1.88 6.70
CA ALA A 238 2.07 -3.25 6.22
C ALA A 238 0.67 -3.75 5.81
N ARG A 239 0.65 -4.76 4.93
CA ARG A 239 -0.58 -5.41 4.44
C ARG A 239 -1.40 -6.04 5.58
N GLU A 240 -0.74 -6.44 6.65
CA GLU A 240 -1.35 -7.00 7.85
C GLU A 240 -2.35 -6.02 8.48
N GLN A 241 -2.12 -4.70 8.35
CA GLN A 241 -3.08 -3.68 8.80
C GLN A 241 -4.38 -3.72 7.98
N LEU A 242 -4.29 -3.89 6.65
CA LEU A 242 -5.46 -4.06 5.79
C LEU A 242 -6.26 -5.30 6.22
N VAL A 243 -5.58 -6.44 6.39
CA VAL A 243 -6.21 -7.69 6.82
C VAL A 243 -6.96 -7.50 8.13
N ARG A 244 -6.30 -6.90 9.13
CA ARG A 244 -6.87 -6.68 10.47
C ARG A 244 -8.08 -5.75 10.45
N VAL A 245 -8.03 -4.67 9.68
CA VAL A 245 -9.14 -3.71 9.60
C VAL A 245 -10.33 -4.32 8.85
N LEU A 246 -10.08 -5.02 7.73
CA LEU A 246 -11.16 -5.67 6.98
C LEU A 246 -11.82 -6.80 7.76
N ALA A 247 -11.04 -7.64 8.46
CA ALA A 247 -11.61 -8.69 9.32
C ALA A 247 -12.52 -8.09 10.41
N ARG A 248 -12.05 -7.07 11.15
CA ARG A 248 -12.85 -6.36 12.15
C ARG A 248 -14.10 -5.69 11.57
N ASN A 249 -14.03 -5.15 10.36
CA ASN A 249 -15.20 -4.58 9.70
C ASN A 249 -16.24 -5.63 9.31
N LEU A 250 -15.78 -6.79 8.82
CA LEU A 250 -16.65 -7.90 8.49
C LEU A 250 -17.32 -8.48 9.76
N GLU A 251 -16.57 -8.68 10.83
CA GLU A 251 -17.06 -9.13 12.14
C GLU A 251 -18.19 -8.22 12.66
N ARG A 252 -17.98 -6.89 12.64
CA ARG A 252 -18.98 -5.93 13.10
C ARG A 252 -20.27 -5.95 12.28
N ARG A 253 -20.20 -6.28 11.00
CA ARG A 253 -21.38 -6.38 10.12
C ARG A 253 -22.18 -7.66 10.35
N SER A 254 -21.52 -8.75 10.77
CA SER A 254 -22.17 -10.04 11.01
C SER A 254 -21.36 -10.83 12.05
N PRO A 255 -21.65 -10.70 13.35
CA PRO A 255 -20.97 -11.48 14.37
C PRO A 255 -21.28 -12.98 14.18
N LEU A 256 -20.23 -13.79 14.05
CA LEU A 256 -20.35 -15.24 13.90
C LEU A 256 -20.62 -15.88 15.27
N ALA A 257 -21.90 -16.02 15.60
CA ALA A 257 -22.33 -16.84 16.74
C ALA A 257 -22.68 -18.25 16.25
N CYS A 258 -22.24 -19.27 16.97
CA CYS A 258 -22.87 -20.57 16.85
C CYS A 258 -24.21 -20.48 17.58
N SER A 259 -25.33 -20.48 16.85
CA SER A 259 -26.61 -20.71 17.50
C SER A 259 -26.54 -22.04 18.25
N GLN A 260 -26.82 -22.01 19.54
CA GLN A 260 -27.22 -23.22 20.24
C GLN A 260 -28.62 -23.58 19.74
N ASP A 261 -28.72 -24.19 18.55
CA ASP A 261 -29.85 -25.07 18.25
C ASP A 261 -29.67 -26.36 19.06
N ARG A 262 -29.72 -26.24 20.39
CA ARG A 262 -30.02 -27.35 21.29
C ARG A 262 -31.50 -27.23 21.65
N GLY A 263 -32.32 -27.87 20.82
CA GLY A 263 -33.61 -28.43 21.22
C GLY A 263 -34.80 -27.48 21.22
N ASN A 264 -35.43 -27.31 20.06
CA ASN A 264 -36.88 -27.05 19.98
C ASN A 264 -37.54 -27.87 18.87
N ALA A 265 -37.09 -29.12 18.70
CA ALA A 265 -37.74 -30.10 17.82
C ALA A 265 -38.83 -30.94 18.53
N HIS A 266 -39.07 -30.75 19.84
CA HIS A 266 -40.11 -31.49 20.57
C HIS A 266 -40.85 -30.61 21.58
N ALA A 267 -41.74 -29.73 21.11
CA ALA A 267 -42.82 -29.17 21.92
C ALA A 267 -43.91 -28.55 21.04
N ARG A 268 -44.47 -29.33 20.11
CA ARG A 268 -45.83 -29.12 19.58
C ARG A 268 -46.46 -30.50 19.41
N SER A 269 -46.91 -31.05 20.54
CA SER A 269 -48.01 -32.01 20.60
C SER A 269 -49.31 -31.22 20.57
#